data_AF-A0AAE7AU42-F1
#
_entry.id   AF-A0AAE7AU42-F1
#
_cell.length_a   1.000
_cell.length_b   1.000
_cell.length_c   1.000
_cell.angle_alpha   90.00
_cell.angle_beta   90.00
_cell.angle_gamma   90.00
#
_symmetry.space_group_name_H-M   'P 1'
#
loop_
_entity.id
_entity.type
_entity.pdbx_description
1 polymer ?
#
loop_
_entity_poly.entity_id
_entity_poly.type
_entity_poly.pdbx_seq_one_letter_code
_entity_poly.pdbx_strand_id
1 'polypeptide(L)'
;MRRTIYIVTLVLALIAVNWSIYQKEQLLENGQIVLLKLAPVDPRSLMQGDYMILNFELGEDVIRELADKGMKDRYSAAVDGLVHIELDSNRVAQFVSTSTERSPSSEIALQFRLRSGQVKFATNAYFFQEGKADKLNAAQYGEFRVAESGELILSALRDAEFNQL
;
A
#
# COMPACT_ATOMS: atom_id res chain seq x y z
N MET A 1 -43.60 13.82 -0.36
CA MET A 1 -42.61 13.95 0.72
C MET A 1 -41.73 12.72 0.89
N ARG A 2 -42.25 11.52 1.24
CA ARG A 2 -41.40 10.31 1.40
C ARG A 2 -40.60 9.91 0.15
N ARG A 3 -41.23 9.93 -1.04
CA ARG A 3 -40.55 9.65 -2.32
C ARG A 3 -39.42 10.65 -2.62
N THR A 4 -39.65 11.94 -2.34
CA THR A 4 -38.65 13.00 -2.52
C THR A 4 -37.43 12.77 -1.63
N ILE A 5 -37.65 12.36 -0.37
CA ILE A 5 -36.56 12.03 0.56
C ILE A 5 -35.73 10.86 0.00
N TYR A 6 -36.36 9.77 -0.45
CA TYR A 6 -35.63 8.64 -1.03
C TYR A 6 -34.81 9.03 -2.27
N ILE A 7 -35.37 9.86 -3.15
CA ILE A 7 -34.66 10.34 -4.35
C ILE A 7 -33.47 11.23 -3.96
N VAL A 8 -33.65 12.16 -3.03
CA VAL A 8 -32.57 13.04 -2.56
C VAL A 8 -31.46 12.23 -1.90
N THR A 9 -31.80 11.29 -1.02
CA THR A 9 -30.81 10.40 -0.40
C THR A 9 -30.08 9.55 -1.43
N LEU A 10 -30.79 9.00 -2.43
CA LEU A 10 -30.16 8.23 -3.51
C LEU A 10 -29.18 9.08 -4.32
N VAL A 11 -29.58 10.30 -4.70
CA VAL A 11 -28.73 11.23 -5.45
C VAL A 11 -27.49 11.60 -4.65
N LEU A 12 -27.64 11.91 -3.35
CA LEU A 12 -26.51 12.21 -2.47
C LEU A 12 -25.55 11.01 -2.34
N ALA A 13 -26.09 9.79 -2.18
CA ALA A 13 -25.28 8.58 -2.13
C ALA A 13 -24.50 8.37 -3.44
N LEU A 14 -25.15 8.55 -4.59
CA LEU A 14 -24.50 8.42 -5.89
C LEU A 14 -23.39 9.46 -6.08
N ILE A 15 -23.62 10.73 -5.71
CA ILE A 15 -22.61 11.78 -5.78
C ILE A 15 -21.40 11.42 -4.91
N ALA A 16 -21.63 11.01 -3.66
CA ALA A 16 -20.55 10.65 -2.75
C ALA A 16 -19.70 9.47 -3.27
N VAL A 17 -20.34 8.43 -3.81
CA VAL A 17 -19.63 7.28 -4.39
C VAL A 17 -18.84 7.67 -5.64
N ASN A 18 -19.45 8.41 -6.57
CA ASN A 18 -18.76 8.83 -7.80
C ASN A 18 -17.59 9.77 -7.50
N TRP A 19 -17.73 10.64 -6.50
CA TRP A 19 -16.63 11.48 -6.05
C TRP A 19 -15.46 10.65 -5.51
N SER A 20 -15.74 9.61 -4.72
CA SER A 20 -14.69 8.71 -4.22
C SER A 20 -14.01 7.92 -5.34
N ILE A 21 -14.76 7.49 -6.36
CA ILE A 21 -14.20 6.83 -7.55
C ILE A 21 -13.26 7.79 -8.29
N TYR A 22 -13.72 9.01 -8.55
CA TYR A 22 -12.92 10.03 -9.24
C TYR A 22 -11.59 10.31 -8.52
N GLN A 23 -11.60 10.41 -7.20
CA GLN A 23 -10.36 10.60 -6.42
C GLN A 23 -9.37 9.43 -6.58
N LYS A 24 -9.86 8.18 -6.59
CA LYS A 24 -9.01 6.99 -6.75
C LYS A 24 -8.45 6.86 -8.17
N GLU A 25 -9.26 7.14 -9.19
CA GLU A 25 -8.80 7.18 -10.58
C GLU A 25 -7.73 8.27 -10.77
N GLN A 26 -7.95 9.46 -10.21
CA GLN A 26 -6.97 10.54 -10.26
C GLN A 26 -5.64 10.12 -9.62
N LEU A 27 -5.67 9.37 -8.52
CA LEU A 27 -4.49 8.80 -7.87
C LEU A 27 -3.81 7.73 -8.74
N LEU A 28 -4.56 6.84 -9.39
CA LEU A 28 -3.99 5.85 -10.29
C LEU A 28 -3.31 6.48 -11.51
N GLU A 29 -3.89 7.54 -12.05
CA GLU A 29 -3.36 8.24 -13.22
C GLU A 29 -2.17 9.15 -12.88
N ASN A 30 -2.30 9.96 -11.83
CA ASN A 30 -1.37 11.07 -11.55
C ASN A 30 -0.48 10.81 -10.33
N GLY A 31 -0.73 9.74 -9.58
CA GLY A 31 0.10 9.34 -8.46
C GLY A 31 1.52 9.00 -8.88
N GLN A 32 2.47 9.36 -8.02
CA GLN A 32 3.87 9.05 -8.23
C GLN A 32 4.08 7.53 -8.16
N ILE A 33 4.82 6.98 -9.13
CA ILE A 33 5.15 5.56 -9.16
C ILE A 33 6.30 5.30 -8.20
N VAL A 34 6.06 4.40 -7.24
CA VAL A 34 7.04 3.94 -6.26
C VAL A 34 7.06 2.42 -6.26
N LEU A 35 8.25 1.82 -6.37
CA LEU A 35 8.43 0.38 -6.28
C LEU A 35 8.85 -0.01 -4.87
N LEU A 36 8.08 -0.90 -4.25
CA LEU A 36 8.42 -1.50 -2.96
C LEU A 36 8.91 -2.91 -3.17
N LYS A 37 10.12 -3.22 -2.69
CA LYS A 37 10.69 -4.55 -2.78
C LYS A 37 9.95 -5.51 -1.84
N LEU A 38 9.52 -6.65 -2.40
CA LEU A 38 8.86 -7.71 -1.66
C LEU A 38 9.88 -8.44 -0.79
N ALA A 39 9.51 -8.66 0.47
CA ALA A 39 10.23 -9.55 1.35
C ALA A 39 9.94 -11.00 0.94
N PRO A 40 10.91 -11.92 1.12
CA PRO A 40 10.72 -13.33 0.79
C PRO A 40 9.64 -13.93 1.68
N VAL A 41 8.50 -14.28 1.09
CA VAL A 41 7.40 -14.97 1.77
C VAL A 41 6.86 -16.00 0.80
N ASP A 42 6.61 -17.22 1.29
CA ASP A 42 5.91 -18.22 0.50
C ASP A 42 4.47 -17.74 0.25
N PRO A 43 4.08 -17.48 -1.00
CA PRO A 43 2.85 -16.75 -1.31
C PRO A 43 1.58 -17.57 -1.11
N ARG A 44 1.68 -18.88 -0.79
CA ARG A 44 0.56 -19.82 -0.92
C ARG A 44 -0.32 -19.93 0.33
N SER A 45 -1.62 -19.73 0.12
CA SER A 45 -2.67 -20.28 0.97
C SER A 45 -3.58 -21.16 0.13
N LEU A 46 -3.53 -22.47 0.38
CA LEU A 46 -4.14 -23.51 -0.45
C LEU A 46 -5.69 -23.55 -0.38
N MET A 47 -6.30 -22.89 0.60
CA MET A 47 -7.69 -23.14 1.02
C MET A 47 -8.68 -22.03 0.62
N GLN A 48 -8.20 -20.86 0.21
CA GLN A 48 -9.03 -19.65 -0.01
C GLN A 48 -9.05 -19.16 -1.47
N GLY A 49 -8.40 -19.88 -2.38
CA GLY A 49 -8.18 -19.49 -3.78
C GLY A 49 -6.75 -19.01 -4.03
N ASP A 50 -6.46 -18.65 -5.28
CA ASP A 50 -5.14 -18.17 -5.73
C ASP A 50 -4.93 -16.70 -5.31
N TYR A 51 -4.26 -16.49 -4.19
CA TYR A 51 -3.79 -15.17 -3.75
C TYR A 51 -2.36 -15.26 -3.25
N MET A 52 -1.65 -14.13 -3.32
CA MET A 52 -0.27 -13.96 -2.84
C MET A 52 -0.26 -13.00 -1.65
N ILE A 53 0.37 -13.41 -0.55
CA ILE A 53 0.65 -12.52 0.58
C ILE A 53 1.76 -11.55 0.18
N LEU A 54 1.56 -10.26 0.46
CA LEU A 54 2.54 -9.21 0.18
C LEU A 54 3.13 -8.72 1.50
N ASN A 55 4.42 -8.99 1.70
CA ASN A 55 5.23 -8.31 2.70
C ASN A 55 6.33 -7.54 1.99
N PHE A 56 6.74 -6.40 2.54
CA PHE A 56 7.72 -5.53 1.91
C PHE A 56 8.92 -5.35 2.83
N GLU A 57 10.13 -5.34 2.27
CA GLU A 57 11.38 -5.15 3.03
C GLU A 57 11.36 -3.83 3.82
N LEU A 58 10.79 -2.78 3.22
CA LEU A 58 10.57 -1.48 3.85
C LEU A 58 9.79 -1.57 5.18
N GLY A 59 8.92 -2.57 5.32
CA GLY A 59 8.13 -2.77 6.54
C GLY A 59 8.99 -3.22 7.72
N GLU A 60 10.02 -4.03 7.46
CA GLU A 60 10.97 -4.46 8.49
C GLU A 60 11.87 -3.30 8.94
N ASP A 61 12.26 -2.41 8.01
CA ASP A 61 12.99 -1.18 8.35
C ASP A 61 12.18 -0.26 9.28
N VAL A 62 10.89 -0.07 8.97
CA VAL A 62 9.97 0.68 9.82
C VAL A 62 9.87 0.06 11.21
N ILE A 63 9.77 -1.27 11.32
CA ILE A 63 9.71 -1.95 12.62
C ILE A 63 11.01 -1.76 13.41
N ARG A 64 12.17 -1.86 12.77
CA ARG A 64 13.47 -1.61 13.40
C ARG A 64 13.56 -0.20 13.98
N GLU A 65 13.24 0.80 13.17
CA GLU A 65 13.25 2.20 13.60
C GLU A 65 12.27 2.47 14.76
N LEU A 66 11.08 1.88 14.73
CA LEU A 66 10.11 2.02 15.82
C LEU A 66 10.59 1.34 17.10
N ALA A 67 11.26 0.19 16.99
CA ALA A 67 11.86 -0.50 18.13
C ALA A 67 12.98 0.34 18.76
N ASP A 68 13.83 0.97 17.94
CA ASP A 68 14.91 1.85 18.38
C ASP A 68 14.35 3.12 19.06
N LYS A 69 13.21 3.63 18.61
CA LYS A 69 12.43 4.70 19.27
C LYS A 69 11.74 4.27 20.58
N GLY A 70 11.96 3.04 21.04
CA GLY A 70 11.49 2.54 22.33
C GLY A 70 10.18 1.76 22.29
N MET A 71 9.68 1.38 21.11
CA MET A 71 8.53 0.48 20.99
C MET A 71 8.92 -0.95 21.39
N LYS A 72 8.63 -1.31 22.65
CA LYS A 72 9.00 -2.62 23.22
C LYS A 72 8.11 -3.78 22.79
N ASP A 73 6.83 -3.52 22.49
CA ASP A 73 5.88 -4.57 22.10
C ASP A 73 5.17 -4.20 20.79
N ARG A 74 5.73 -4.67 19.67
CA ARG A 74 5.15 -4.49 18.35
C ARG A 74 3.87 -5.29 18.10
N TYR A 75 3.63 -6.36 18.87
CA TYR A 75 2.47 -7.25 18.66
C TYR A 75 1.19 -6.65 19.22
N SER A 76 1.30 -5.94 20.34
CA SER A 76 0.19 -5.19 20.94
C SER A 76 0.06 -3.76 20.39
N ALA A 77 1.09 -3.24 19.71
CA ALA A 77 1.09 -1.90 19.16
C ALA A 77 0.15 -1.75 17.95
N ALA A 78 -0.64 -0.68 17.98
CA ALA A 78 -1.45 -0.21 16.88
C ALA A 78 -0.99 1.22 16.54
N VAL A 79 -0.11 1.35 15.55
CA VAL A 79 0.46 2.64 15.14
C VAL A 79 0.17 2.89 13.68
N ASP A 80 -0.30 4.08 13.37
CA ASP A 80 -0.47 4.58 12.01
C ASP A 80 0.53 5.75 11.86
N GLY A 81 1.22 5.82 10.73
CA GLY A 81 2.27 6.82 10.53
C GLY A 81 2.69 6.94 9.08
N LEU A 82 3.71 7.77 8.85
CA LEU A 82 4.33 8.01 7.56
C LEU A 82 5.76 7.49 7.59
N VAL A 83 6.17 6.80 6.51
CA VAL A 83 7.56 6.49 6.24
C VAL A 83 8.06 7.40 5.13
N HIS A 84 9.13 8.13 5.39
CA HIS A 84 9.82 8.93 4.40
C HIS A 84 10.76 8.03 3.63
N ILE A 85 10.72 8.17 2.31
CA ILE A 85 11.53 7.37 1.40
C ILE A 85 12.29 8.26 0.42
N GLU A 86 13.42 7.74 -0.04
CA GLU A 86 14.13 8.24 -1.21
C GLU A 86 13.98 7.23 -2.34
N LEU A 87 13.90 7.70 -3.58
CA LEU A 87 13.80 6.82 -4.75
C LEU A 87 15.16 6.67 -5.41
N ASP A 88 15.52 5.44 -5.73
CA ASP A 88 16.68 5.18 -6.58
C ASP A 88 16.37 5.47 -8.07
N SER A 89 17.35 5.22 -8.95
CA SER A 89 17.20 5.41 -10.39
C SER A 89 16.09 4.58 -11.03
N ASN A 90 15.67 3.49 -10.40
CA ASN A 90 14.62 2.58 -10.86
C ASN A 90 13.27 2.85 -10.16
N ARG A 91 13.19 3.89 -9.31
CA ARG A 91 12.05 4.22 -8.46
C ARG A 91 11.79 3.20 -7.34
N VAL A 92 12.80 2.43 -6.94
CA VAL A 92 12.75 1.58 -5.76
C VAL A 92 12.86 2.47 -4.52
N ALA A 93 11.92 2.30 -3.59
CA ALA A 93 11.91 3.01 -2.34
C ALA A 93 13.04 2.53 -1.42
N GLN A 94 13.84 3.47 -0.95
CA GLN A 94 14.81 3.29 0.12
C GLN A 94 14.31 3.99 1.38
N PHE A 95 14.42 3.28 2.50
CA PHE A 95 14.01 3.80 3.81
C PHE A 95 14.87 5.00 4.22
N VAL A 96 14.24 6.09 4.67
CA VAL A 96 14.95 7.24 5.25
C VAL A 96 14.59 7.41 6.73
N SER A 97 13.31 7.57 7.05
CA SER A 97 12.86 7.79 8.42
C SER A 97 11.37 7.53 8.61
N THR A 98 10.92 7.51 9.86
CA THR A 98 9.49 7.41 10.21
C THR A 98 9.03 8.64 11.00
N SER A 99 7.82 9.11 10.70
CA SER A 99 7.15 10.22 11.37
C SER A 99 5.68 9.87 11.62
N THR A 100 5.12 10.42 12.71
CA THR A 100 3.66 10.33 12.96
C THR A 100 2.94 11.56 12.41
N GLU A 101 3.68 12.66 12.21
CA GLU A 101 3.17 13.92 11.71
C GLU A 101 3.46 14.09 10.22
N ARG A 102 2.58 14.83 9.55
CA ARG A 102 2.75 15.14 8.12
C ARG A 102 3.86 16.16 7.96
N SER A 103 5.04 15.72 7.56
CA SER A 103 6.14 16.64 7.22
C SER A 103 5.80 17.42 5.94
N PRO A 104 6.05 18.73 5.88
CA PRO A 104 5.88 19.54 4.68
C PRO A 104 7.14 19.55 3.79
N SER A 105 8.03 18.57 3.89
CA SER A 105 9.22 18.47 3.04
C SER A 105 8.88 17.88 1.67
N SER A 106 9.66 18.26 0.66
CA SER A 106 9.69 17.72 -0.71
C SER A 106 10.03 16.22 -0.81
N GLU A 107 9.85 15.49 0.28
CA GLU A 107 10.18 14.08 0.43
C GLU A 107 8.92 13.24 0.24
N ILE A 108 9.08 12.09 -0.38
CA ILE A 108 7.97 11.19 -0.65
C ILE A 108 7.68 10.43 0.64
N ALA A 109 6.44 10.53 1.11
CA ALA A 109 5.99 9.84 2.30
C ALA A 109 4.99 8.75 1.92
N LEU A 110 5.06 7.59 2.57
CA LEU A 110 4.10 6.49 2.42
C LEU A 110 3.38 6.27 3.74
N GLN A 111 2.05 6.18 3.69
CA GLN A 111 1.27 5.80 4.86
C GLN A 111 1.48 4.33 5.19
N PHE A 112 1.81 4.06 6.45
CA PHE A 112 1.93 2.71 6.95
C PHE A 112 1.03 2.50 8.16
N ARG A 113 0.66 1.24 8.36
CA ARG A 113 -0.08 0.81 9.54
C ARG A 113 0.59 -0.41 10.16
N LEU A 114 1.02 -0.27 11.42
CA LEU A 114 1.48 -1.36 12.25
C LEU A 114 0.29 -1.99 12.98
N ARG A 115 0.05 -3.28 12.74
CA ARG A 115 -0.92 -4.10 13.48
C ARG A 115 -0.36 -5.51 13.65
N SER A 116 -0.50 -6.08 14.84
CA SER A 116 -0.07 -7.46 15.12
C SER A 116 1.39 -7.73 14.77
N GLY A 117 2.26 -6.74 14.97
CA GLY A 117 3.70 -6.85 14.67
C GLY A 117 4.07 -6.76 13.20
N GLN A 118 3.11 -6.47 12.31
CA GLN A 118 3.35 -6.34 10.87
C GLN A 118 3.03 -4.93 10.38
N VAL A 119 3.94 -4.36 9.59
CA VAL A 119 3.73 -3.10 8.88
C VAL A 119 3.03 -3.37 7.55
N LYS A 120 1.94 -2.66 7.29
CA LYS A 120 1.14 -2.79 6.08
C LYS A 120 1.18 -1.50 5.27
N PHE A 121 1.35 -1.64 3.97
CA PHE A 121 1.38 -0.58 2.96
C PHE A 121 0.20 -0.79 2.00
N ALA A 122 -0.90 -0.05 2.21
CA ALA A 122 -2.18 -0.18 1.50
C ALA A 122 -2.88 -1.56 1.56
N THR A 123 -2.21 -2.62 1.09
CA THR A 123 -2.70 -4.00 1.02
C THR A 123 -1.65 -4.98 1.53
N ASN A 124 -2.11 -6.14 2.00
CA ASN A 124 -1.30 -7.26 2.46
C ASN A 124 -1.46 -8.51 1.58
N ALA A 125 -2.30 -8.44 0.54
CA ALA A 125 -2.54 -9.56 -0.36
C ALA A 125 -2.88 -9.08 -1.78
N TYR A 126 -2.52 -9.89 -2.77
CA TYR A 126 -2.90 -9.74 -4.16
C TYR A 126 -3.72 -10.94 -4.61
N PHE A 127 -4.96 -10.72 -5.02
CA PHE A 127 -5.87 -11.77 -5.48
C PHE A 127 -5.82 -11.85 -7.00
N PHE A 128 -5.69 -13.05 -7.55
CA PHE A 128 -5.62 -13.25 -8.99
C PHE A 128 -6.43 -14.47 -9.43
N GLN A 129 -6.72 -14.52 -10.73
CA GLN A 129 -7.42 -15.66 -11.32
C GLN A 129 -6.56 -16.92 -11.26
N GLU A 130 -7.20 -18.07 -11.06
CA GLU A 130 -6.53 -19.36 -10.98
C GLU A 130 -5.65 -19.63 -12.21
N GLY A 131 -4.43 -20.14 -11.98
CA GLY A 131 -3.47 -20.45 -13.04
C GLY A 131 -2.56 -19.28 -13.45
N LYS A 132 -2.69 -18.11 -12.84
CA LYS A 132 -1.71 -17.01 -12.97
C LYS A 132 -0.58 -17.06 -11.93
N ALA A 133 -0.65 -17.99 -10.98
CA ALA A 133 0.30 -18.14 -9.88
C ALA A 133 1.76 -18.19 -10.36
N ASP A 134 2.05 -19.05 -11.34
CA ASP A 134 3.44 -19.27 -11.78
C ASP A 134 4.11 -18.00 -12.33
N LYS A 135 3.33 -17.12 -12.98
CA LYS A 135 3.83 -15.83 -13.45
C LYS A 135 4.05 -14.85 -12.30
N LEU A 136 3.09 -14.77 -11.39
CA LEU A 136 3.11 -13.81 -10.29
C LEU A 136 4.10 -14.20 -9.18
N ASN A 137 4.50 -15.48 -9.10
CA ASN A 137 5.57 -15.94 -8.20
C ASN A 137 6.93 -15.32 -8.54
N ALA A 138 7.13 -14.82 -9.76
CA ALA A 138 8.34 -14.10 -10.14
C ALA A 138 8.34 -12.64 -9.63
N ALA A 139 7.27 -12.17 -9.01
CA ALA A 139 7.18 -10.80 -8.50
C ALA A 139 8.21 -10.55 -7.42
N GLN A 140 9.03 -9.51 -7.61
CA GLN A 140 10.00 -9.02 -6.63
C GLN A 140 9.66 -7.62 -6.14
N TYR A 141 8.82 -6.88 -6.87
CA TYR A 141 8.41 -5.54 -6.50
C TYR A 141 6.89 -5.36 -6.61
N GLY A 142 6.32 -4.63 -5.65
CA GLY A 142 4.99 -4.04 -5.79
C GLY A 142 5.11 -2.63 -6.35
N GLU A 143 4.40 -2.35 -7.43
CA GLU A 143 4.25 -0.99 -7.96
C GLU A 143 3.10 -0.28 -7.25
N PHE A 144 3.40 0.85 -6.63
CA PHE A 144 2.43 1.68 -5.95
C PHE A 144 2.30 3.04 -6.63
N ARG A 145 1.05 3.53 -6.67
CA ARG A 145 0.70 4.90 -6.98
C ARG A 145 0.51 5.66 -5.68
N VAL A 146 1.34 6.67 -5.48
CA VAL A 146 1.44 7.42 -4.22
C VAL A 146 0.95 8.84 -4.43
N ALA A 147 0.02 9.27 -3.58
CA ALA A 147 -0.47 10.64 -3.52
C ALA A 147 0.52 11.52 -2.76
N GLU A 148 0.45 12.84 -2.94
CA GLU A 148 1.13 13.80 -2.05
C GLU A 148 0.69 13.66 -0.58
N SER A 149 -0.44 12.98 -0.33
CA SER A 149 -0.88 12.65 1.02
C SER A 149 -0.17 11.47 1.68
N GLY A 150 0.65 10.77 0.90
CA GLY A 150 1.20 9.48 1.24
C GLY A 150 0.18 8.35 1.22
N GLU A 151 -1.07 8.59 0.80
CA GLU A 151 -1.97 7.50 0.43
C GLU A 151 -1.36 6.75 -0.76
N LEU A 152 -1.41 5.43 -0.72
CA LEU A 152 -0.86 4.58 -1.76
C LEU A 152 -1.84 3.50 -2.19
N ILE A 153 -1.80 3.17 -3.47
CA ILE A 153 -2.57 2.08 -4.06
C ILE A 153 -1.62 1.19 -4.85
N LEU A 154 -1.69 -0.12 -4.63
CA LEU A 154 -0.96 -1.10 -5.43
C LEU A 154 -1.59 -1.14 -6.84
N SER A 155 -0.83 -0.74 -7.86
CA SER A 155 -1.27 -0.77 -9.26
C SER A 155 -0.89 -2.08 -9.96
N ALA A 156 0.32 -2.58 -9.69
CA ALA A 156 0.86 -3.74 -10.40
C ALA A 156 1.94 -4.47 -9.58
N LEU A 157 2.34 -5.65 -10.07
CA LEU A 157 3.50 -6.39 -9.59
C LEU A 157 4.56 -6.41 -10.69
N ARG A 158 5.83 -6.37 -10.30
CA ARG A 158 6.98 -6.38 -11.22
C ARG A 158 7.99 -7.47 -10.86
N ASP A 159 8.63 -8.01 -11.89
CA ASP A 159 9.73 -8.97 -11.76
C ASP A 159 11.07 -8.30 -11.39
N ALA A 160 12.16 -9.08 -11.35
CA ALA A 160 13.49 -8.59 -11.01
C ALA A 160 14.03 -7.54 -12.00
N GLU A 161 13.59 -7.64 -13.25
CA GLU A 161 13.93 -6.77 -14.37
C GLU A 161 13.01 -5.54 -14.47
N PHE A 162 12.10 -5.35 -13.51
CA PHE A 162 11.10 -4.29 -13.47
C PHE A 162 10.04 -4.37 -14.57
N ASN A 163 9.83 -5.50 -15.21
CA ASN A 163 8.70 -5.71 -16.12
C ASN A 163 7.43 -5.98 -15.33
N GLN A 164 6.30 -5.51 -15.86
CA GLN A 164 4.99 -5.76 -15.26
C GLN A 164 4.53 -7.20 -15.54
N LEU A 165 3.99 -7.86 -14.50
CA LEU A 165 3.47 -9.24 -14.55
C LEU A 165 1.94 -9.31 -14.72
#